data_AF-A0A0M0LRK4-F1
#
_entry.id   AF-A0A0M0LRK4-F1
#
_cell.length_a   1.000
_cell.length_b   1.000
_cell.length_c   1.000
_cell.angle_alpha   90.00
_cell.angle_beta   90.00
_cell.angle_gamma   90.00
#
_symmetry.space_group_name_H-M   'P 1'
#
loop_
_entity.id
_entity.type
_entity.pdbx_description
1 polymer ?
#
loop_
_entity_poly.entity_id
_entity_poly.type
_entity_poly.pdbx_seq_one_letter_code
_entity_poly.pdbx_strand_id
1 'polypeptide(L)'
;MVWAEAQKASAVASARAEAIQREVAQPGAPPPAASLAWDSKRPVPREASDPVRMQTLKLLEARVARARAVLDAAIETRAREHAQAAIEEYFANRIDEVELKRRKEAAYEQASAEQKGALTLETMYSTYAAAAAARVAAEQSLAMALTAEDEAAKKVDEALRAIEENC
;
A
#
# COMPACT_ATOMS: atom_id res chain seq x y z
N MET A 1 -19.01 10.16 -9.70
CA MET A 1 -19.72 9.05 -9.03
C MET A 1 -18.78 8.17 -8.20
N VAL A 2 -17.56 7.84 -8.69
CA VAL A 2 -16.56 6.98 -8.01
C VAL A 2 -16.06 7.50 -6.65
N TRP A 3 -15.94 8.82 -6.47
CA TRP A 3 -15.49 9.42 -5.19
C TRP A 3 -16.45 9.20 -4.02
N ALA A 4 -17.76 9.14 -4.28
CA ALA A 4 -18.77 8.94 -3.24
C ALA A 4 -18.80 7.49 -2.72
N GLU A 5 -18.40 6.52 -3.54
CA GLU A 5 -18.32 5.11 -3.15
C GLU A 5 -17.07 4.82 -2.32
N ALA A 6 -15.93 5.45 -2.66
CA ALA A 6 -14.70 5.35 -1.88
C ALA A 6 -14.86 5.95 -0.46
N GLN A 7 -15.56 7.08 -0.34
CA GLN A 7 -15.86 7.69 0.96
C GLN A 7 -16.82 6.83 1.80
N LYS A 8 -17.82 6.18 1.18
CA LYS A 8 -18.71 5.24 1.87
C LYS A 8 -17.97 3.98 2.36
N ALA A 9 -17.07 3.43 1.55
CA ALA A 9 -16.27 2.27 1.96
C ALA A 9 -15.34 2.58 3.15
N SER A 10 -14.74 3.77 3.16
CA SER A 10 -13.91 4.25 4.27
C SER A 10 -14.72 4.44 5.57
N ALA A 11 -15.92 5.03 5.48
CA ALA A 11 -16.80 5.23 6.63
C ALA A 11 -17.28 3.90 7.25
N VAL A 12 -17.58 2.90 6.42
CA VAL A 12 -17.98 1.56 6.88
C VAL A 12 -16.81 0.83 7.55
N ALA A 13 -15.58 0.98 7.06
CA ALA A 13 -14.40 0.41 7.69
C ALA A 13 -14.11 1.04 9.06
N SER A 14 -14.28 2.36 9.19
CA SER A 14 -14.07 3.07 10.45
C SER A 14 -15.12 2.72 11.51
N ALA A 15 -16.40 2.61 11.13
CA ALA A 15 -17.47 2.20 12.04
C ALA A 15 -17.29 0.75 12.54
N ARG A 16 -16.74 -0.13 11.69
CA ARG A 16 -16.44 -1.52 12.06
C ARG A 16 -15.25 -1.61 13.02
N ALA A 17 -14.26 -0.75 12.88
CA ALA A 17 -13.13 -0.65 13.83
C ALA A 17 -13.58 -0.12 15.20
N GLU A 18 -14.45 0.90 15.24
CA GLU A 18 -15.02 1.41 16.50
C GLU A 18 -15.92 0.40 17.22
N ALA A 19 -16.68 -0.41 16.48
CA ALA A 19 -17.50 -1.47 17.07
C ALA A 19 -16.64 -2.55 17.76
N ILE A 20 -15.53 -2.94 17.13
CA ILE A 20 -14.57 -3.91 17.69
C ILE A 20 -13.89 -3.33 18.94
N GLN A 21 -13.55 -2.04 18.94
CA GLN A 21 -12.96 -1.38 20.11
C GLN A 21 -13.95 -1.23 21.28
N ARG A 22 -15.25 -1.06 21.00
CA ARG A 22 -16.30 -1.02 22.04
C ARG A 22 -16.57 -2.38 22.67
N GLU A 23 -16.49 -3.45 21.89
CA GLU A 23 -16.71 -4.83 22.36
C GLU A 23 -15.57 -5.32 23.28
N VAL A 24 -14.35 -4.83 23.06
CA VAL A 24 -13.17 -5.10 23.92
C VAL A 24 -13.22 -4.33 25.25
N ALA A 25 -14.05 -3.29 25.37
CA ALA A 25 -14.05 -2.37 26.51
C ALA A 25 -15.12 -2.63 27.60
N GLN A 26 -15.92 -3.70 27.51
CA GLN A 26 -16.91 -4.03 28.55
C GLN A 26 -16.38 -5.08 29.56
N PRO A 27 -16.16 -4.71 30.84
CA PRO A 27 -15.85 -5.67 31.89
C PRO A 27 -17.15 -6.12 32.56
N GLY A 28 -17.50 -7.41 32.50
CA GLY A 28 -18.56 -7.93 33.39
C GLY A 28 -19.41 -9.13 32.95
N ALA A 29 -18.88 -10.12 32.23
CA ALA A 29 -19.54 -11.43 32.14
C ALA A 29 -18.51 -12.56 32.33
N PRO A 30 -18.80 -13.59 33.15
CA PRO A 30 -17.91 -14.72 33.33
C PRO A 30 -17.75 -15.48 32.00
N PRO A 31 -16.53 -15.96 31.66
CA PRO A 31 -16.33 -16.68 30.42
C PRO A 31 -17.12 -17.99 30.45
N PRO A 32 -17.89 -18.32 29.39
CA PRO A 32 -18.43 -19.67 29.25
C PRO A 32 -17.27 -20.66 29.21
N ALA A 33 -17.42 -21.77 29.94
CA ALA A 33 -16.40 -22.79 30.16
C ALA A 33 -15.61 -23.11 28.88
N ALA A 34 -14.28 -23.08 29.00
CA ALA A 34 -13.34 -23.42 27.94
C ALA A 34 -13.58 -24.86 27.46
N SER A 35 -14.37 -25.01 26.40
CA SER A 35 -14.36 -26.21 25.57
C SER A 35 -13.03 -26.23 24.83
N LEU A 36 -12.05 -26.93 25.40
CA LEU A 36 -10.80 -27.35 24.78
C LEU A 36 -11.10 -28.22 23.55
N ALA A 37 -11.42 -27.58 22.43
CA ALA A 37 -11.32 -28.18 21.11
C ALA A 37 -10.24 -27.39 20.36
N TRP A 38 -8.99 -27.85 20.50
CA TRP A 38 -7.88 -27.44 19.65
C TRP A 38 -8.14 -28.01 18.25
N ASP A 39 -8.99 -27.35 17.48
CA ASP A 39 -9.26 -27.77 16.11
C ASP A 39 -8.00 -27.53 15.26
N SER A 40 -7.21 -28.59 15.08
CA SER A 40 -5.91 -28.61 14.38
C SER A 40 -6.02 -28.52 12.87
N LYS A 41 -6.86 -27.62 12.38
CA LYS A 41 -6.92 -27.25 10.97
C LYS A 41 -6.78 -25.75 10.81
N ARG A 42 -5.74 -25.15 11.41
CA ARG A 42 -5.28 -23.85 10.92
C ARG A 42 -4.57 -24.09 9.58
N PRO A 43 -5.04 -23.49 8.48
CA PRO A 43 -4.26 -23.49 7.25
C PRO A 43 -2.91 -22.83 7.58
N VAL A 44 -1.83 -23.56 7.36
CA VAL A 44 -0.46 -23.05 7.54
C VAL A 44 -0.36 -21.78 6.68
N PRO A 45 -0.03 -20.60 7.25
CA PRO A 45 0.19 -19.41 6.45
C PRO A 45 1.30 -19.72 5.46
N ARG A 46 1.00 -19.64 4.16
CA ARG A 46 2.03 -19.75 3.12
C ARG A 46 3.09 -18.71 3.45
N GLU A 47 4.30 -19.19 3.72
CA GLU A 47 5.40 -18.43 4.31
C GLU A 47 5.52 -17.02 3.72
N ALA A 48 5.63 -16.01 4.58
CA ALA A 48 5.83 -14.60 4.21
C ALA A 48 7.07 -14.37 3.32
N SER A 49 7.90 -15.41 3.15
CA SER A 49 9.16 -15.42 2.43
C SER A 49 9.15 -16.39 1.22
N ASP A 50 8.03 -16.58 0.52
CA ASP A 50 8.01 -17.34 -0.74
C ASP A 50 8.93 -16.63 -1.77
N PRO A 51 10.10 -17.20 -2.13
CA PRO A 51 11.09 -16.53 -2.98
C PRO A 51 10.52 -16.19 -4.37
N VAL A 52 9.54 -16.98 -4.83
CA VAL A 52 8.81 -16.73 -6.09
C VAL A 52 8.00 -15.42 -6.00
N ARG A 53 7.40 -15.14 -4.85
CA ARG A 53 6.66 -13.90 -4.61
C ARG A 53 7.61 -12.71 -4.65
N MET A 54 8.73 -12.76 -3.91
CA MET A 54 9.71 -11.67 -3.88
C MET A 54 10.32 -11.37 -5.26
N GLN A 55 10.58 -12.40 -6.07
CA GLN A 55 11.03 -12.23 -7.45
C GLN A 55 9.97 -11.58 -8.35
N THR A 56 8.70 -11.96 -8.18
CA THR A 56 7.57 -11.38 -8.91
C THR A 56 7.38 -9.89 -8.57
N LEU A 57 7.55 -9.51 -7.30
CA LEU A 57 7.44 -8.11 -6.85
C LEU A 57 8.54 -7.23 -7.47
N LYS A 58 9.81 -7.68 -7.42
CA LYS A 58 10.93 -6.96 -8.06
C LYS A 58 10.72 -6.79 -9.57
N LEU A 59 10.17 -7.81 -10.22
CA LEU A 59 9.85 -7.73 -11.65
C LEU A 59 8.74 -6.70 -11.92
N LEU A 60 7.71 -6.65 -11.07
CA LEU A 60 6.62 -5.68 -11.18
C LEU A 60 7.13 -4.25 -11.01
N GLU A 61 7.93 -3.98 -9.97
CA GLU A 61 8.54 -2.67 -9.72
C GLU A 61 9.39 -2.21 -10.90
N ALA A 62 10.23 -3.10 -11.43
CA ALA A 62 11.05 -2.81 -12.61
C ALA A 62 10.19 -2.52 -13.85
N ARG A 63 9.04 -3.20 -14.02
CA ARG A 63 8.10 -2.93 -15.13
C ARG A 63 7.40 -1.58 -14.96
N VAL A 64 7.01 -1.21 -13.74
CA VAL A 64 6.39 0.09 -13.45
C VAL A 64 7.39 1.21 -13.68
N ALA A 65 8.63 1.07 -13.24
CA ALA A 65 9.69 2.05 -13.50
C ALA A 65 9.92 2.25 -15.01
N ARG A 66 9.97 1.16 -15.78
CA ARG A 66 10.06 1.24 -17.25
C ARG A 66 8.84 1.92 -17.87
N ALA A 67 7.63 1.61 -17.41
CA ALA A 67 6.41 2.22 -17.93
C ALA A 67 6.37 3.73 -17.63
N ARG A 68 6.82 4.17 -16.45
CA ARG A 68 6.97 5.61 -16.12
C ARG A 68 7.96 6.29 -17.06
N ALA A 69 9.14 5.71 -17.26
CA ALA A 69 10.13 6.27 -18.18
C ALA A 69 9.61 6.41 -19.63
N VAL A 70 8.83 5.43 -20.11
CA VAL A 70 8.19 5.51 -21.43
C VAL A 70 7.14 6.63 -21.49
N LEU A 71 6.36 6.80 -20.43
CA LEU A 71 5.38 7.88 -20.32
C LEU A 71 6.06 9.26 -20.28
N ASP A 72 7.12 9.41 -19.48
CA ASP A 72 7.88 10.65 -19.38
C ASP A 72 8.50 11.03 -20.74
N ALA A 73 9.11 10.06 -21.44
CA ALA A 73 9.64 10.28 -22.78
C ALA A 73 8.55 10.67 -23.80
N ALA A 74 7.34 10.11 -23.68
CA ALA A 74 6.21 10.48 -24.52
C ALA A 74 5.72 11.90 -24.22
N ILE A 75 5.65 12.29 -22.95
CA ILE A 75 5.31 13.66 -22.52
C ILE A 75 6.35 14.65 -23.03
N GLU A 76 7.64 14.36 -22.88
CA GLU A 76 8.70 15.23 -23.39
C GLU A 76 8.63 15.41 -24.90
N THR A 77 8.39 14.33 -25.63
CA THR A 77 8.26 14.38 -27.10
C THR A 77 7.08 15.29 -27.49
N ARG A 78 5.93 15.09 -26.84
CA ARG A 78 4.72 15.89 -27.09
C ARG A 78 4.89 17.35 -26.67
N ALA A 79 5.58 17.61 -25.56
CA ALA A 79 5.90 18.95 -25.11
C ALA A 79 6.80 19.70 -26.10
N ARG A 80 7.76 19.00 -26.73
CA ARG A 80 8.59 19.57 -27.80
C ARG A 80 7.77 19.92 -29.03
N GLU A 81 6.83 19.06 -29.43
CA GLU A 81 5.91 19.34 -30.53
C GLU A 81 5.10 20.61 -30.26
N HIS A 82 4.53 20.76 -29.05
CA HIS A 82 3.78 21.96 -28.65
C HIS A 82 4.65 23.22 -28.57
N ALA A 83 5.91 23.08 -28.15
CA ALA A 83 6.85 24.20 -28.05
C ALA A 83 7.53 24.59 -29.37
N GLN A 84 7.34 23.82 -30.45
CA GLN A 84 8.08 23.98 -31.71
C GLN A 84 7.96 25.40 -32.29
N ALA A 85 6.75 25.96 -32.30
CA ALA A 85 6.53 27.33 -32.79
C ALA A 85 7.26 28.39 -31.94
N ALA A 86 7.30 28.21 -30.62
CA ALA A 86 8.03 29.11 -29.73
C ALA A 86 9.56 29.01 -29.94
N ILE A 87 10.07 27.81 -30.20
CA ILE A 87 11.49 27.59 -30.53
C ILE A 87 11.85 28.32 -31.82
N GLU A 88 11.03 28.21 -32.87
CA GLU A 88 11.23 28.89 -34.14
C GLU A 88 11.14 30.42 -34.01
N GLU A 89 10.20 30.93 -33.19
CA GLU A 89 10.09 32.36 -32.88
C GLU A 89 11.33 32.89 -32.13
N TYR A 90 11.89 32.11 -31.21
CA TYR A 90 13.11 32.47 -30.50
C TYR A 90 14.31 32.53 -31.45
N PHE A 91 14.49 31.54 -32.33
CA PHE A 91 15.56 31.55 -33.34
C PHE A 91 15.39 32.68 -34.36
N ALA A 92 14.17 33.13 -34.62
CA ALA A 92 13.87 34.30 -35.42
C ALA A 92 14.03 35.63 -34.65
N ASN A 93 14.52 35.61 -33.39
CA ASN A 93 14.62 36.75 -32.48
C ASN A 93 13.29 37.51 -32.27
N ARG A 94 12.14 36.82 -32.40
CA ARG A 94 10.81 37.40 -32.19
C ARG A 94 10.34 37.33 -30.74
N ILE A 95 10.93 36.43 -29.95
CA ILE A 95 10.71 36.31 -28.50
C ILE A 95 12.06 36.18 -27.78
N ASP A 96 12.09 36.52 -26.49
CA ASP A 96 13.27 36.39 -25.65
C ASP A 96 13.34 35.01 -24.94
N GLU A 97 14.44 34.78 -24.20
CA GLU A 97 14.66 33.51 -23.50
C GLU A 97 13.65 33.28 -22.36
N VAL A 98 13.16 34.36 -21.74
CA VAL A 98 12.18 34.27 -20.64
C VAL A 98 10.83 33.79 -21.17
N GLU A 99 10.37 34.37 -22.27
CA GLU A 99 9.12 33.96 -22.90
C GLU A 99 9.23 32.56 -23.51
N LEU A 100 10.40 32.18 -24.07
CA LEU A 100 10.64 30.81 -24.50
C LEU A 100 10.50 29.82 -23.33
N LYS A 101 11.09 30.11 -22.16
CA LYS A 101 10.98 29.25 -20.97
C LYS A 101 9.53 29.11 -20.53
N ARG A 102 8.80 30.23 -20.42
CA ARG A 102 7.38 30.23 -20.04
C ARG A 102 6.54 29.37 -20.98
N ARG A 103 6.75 29.48 -22.30
CA ARG A 103 6.01 28.68 -23.30
C ARG A 103 6.39 27.20 -23.28
N LYS A 104 7.66 26.87 -23.00
CA LYS A 104 8.09 25.47 -22.83
C LYS A 104 7.46 24.82 -21.60
N GLU A 105 7.36 25.55 -20.49
CA GLU A 105 6.67 25.07 -19.29
C GLU A 105 5.19 24.83 -19.57
N ALA A 106 4.50 25.79 -20.19
CA ALA A 106 3.09 25.62 -20.58
C ALA A 106 2.88 24.44 -21.54
N ALA A 107 3.80 24.25 -22.50
CA ALA A 107 3.76 23.10 -23.42
C ALA A 107 3.95 21.76 -22.68
N TYR A 108 4.79 21.72 -21.64
CA TYR A 108 4.97 20.53 -20.80
C TYR A 108 3.72 20.24 -19.96
N GLU A 109 3.11 21.25 -19.37
CA GLU A 109 1.84 21.11 -18.63
C GLU A 109 0.73 20.59 -19.54
N GLN A 110 0.61 21.15 -20.75
CA GLN A 110 -0.36 20.71 -21.74
C GLN A 110 -0.12 19.26 -22.17
N ALA A 111 1.12 18.89 -22.50
CA ALA A 111 1.49 17.52 -22.85
C ALA A 111 1.20 16.54 -21.72
N SER A 112 1.45 16.94 -20.46
CA SER A 112 1.15 16.15 -19.28
C SER A 112 -0.36 15.93 -19.10
N ALA A 113 -1.18 16.96 -19.36
CA ALA A 113 -2.63 16.88 -19.27
C ALA A 113 -3.26 15.97 -20.35
N GLU A 114 -2.64 15.90 -21.53
CA GLU A 114 -3.06 15.00 -22.62
C GLU A 114 -2.83 13.51 -22.26
N GLN A 115 -1.86 13.22 -21.40
CA GLN A 115 -1.41 11.86 -21.08
C GLN A 115 -2.25 11.15 -19.99
N LYS A 116 -3.53 10.89 -20.29
CA LYS A 116 -4.49 10.20 -19.38
C LYS A 116 -4.05 8.82 -18.88
N GLY A 117 -3.18 8.13 -19.61
CA GLY A 117 -2.68 6.79 -19.24
C GLY A 117 -1.80 6.79 -17.98
N ALA A 118 -1.06 7.88 -17.72
CA ALA A 118 -0.18 8.00 -16.55
C ALA A 118 -0.97 8.03 -15.23
N LEU A 119 -2.10 8.73 -15.22
CA LEU A 119 -3.01 8.80 -14.05
C LEU A 119 -3.55 7.42 -13.66
N THR A 120 -3.79 6.54 -14.64
CA THR A 120 -4.34 5.21 -14.38
C THR A 120 -3.28 4.28 -13.79
N LEU A 121 -2.07 4.27 -14.34
CA LEU A 121 -0.97 3.44 -13.82
C LEU A 121 -0.60 3.83 -12.38
N GLU A 122 -0.51 5.12 -12.09
CA GLU A 122 -0.14 5.62 -10.75
C GLU A 122 -1.21 5.31 -9.70
N THR A 123 -2.49 5.43 -10.07
CA THR A 123 -3.61 5.03 -9.20
C THR A 123 -3.58 3.54 -8.89
N MET A 124 -3.31 2.69 -9.88
CA MET A 124 -3.23 1.24 -9.67
C MET A 124 -2.00 0.86 -8.83
N TYR A 125 -0.86 1.51 -9.08
CA TYR A 125 0.37 1.25 -8.33
C TYR A 125 0.26 1.70 -6.87
N SER A 126 -0.32 2.87 -6.60
CA SER A 126 -0.57 3.35 -5.23
C SER A 126 -1.51 2.43 -4.45
N THR A 127 -2.56 1.91 -5.10
CA THR A 127 -3.46 0.90 -4.50
C THR A 127 -2.69 -0.36 -4.13
N TYR A 128 -1.84 -0.86 -5.03
CA TYR A 128 -0.97 -2.00 -4.76
C TYR A 128 0.01 -1.72 -3.61
N ALA A 129 0.65 -0.55 -3.59
CA ALA A 129 1.60 -0.17 -2.54
C ALA A 129 0.93 -0.12 -1.16
N ALA A 130 -0.30 0.42 -1.08
CA ALA A 130 -1.09 0.41 0.14
C ALA A 130 -1.42 -1.01 0.62
N ALA A 131 -1.81 -1.91 -0.30
CA ALA A 131 -2.04 -3.31 0.03
C ALA A 131 -0.77 -4.03 0.51
N ALA A 132 0.39 -3.72 -0.10
CA ALA A 132 1.67 -4.26 0.31
C ALA A 132 2.07 -3.78 1.72
N ALA A 133 1.85 -2.49 2.03
CA ALA A 133 2.09 -1.94 3.36
C ALA A 133 1.19 -2.58 4.42
N ALA A 134 -0.10 -2.77 4.11
CA ALA A 134 -1.04 -3.43 5.00
C ALA A 134 -0.63 -4.88 5.33
N ARG A 135 -0.10 -5.61 4.34
CA ARG A 135 0.48 -6.95 4.57
C ARG A 135 1.66 -6.91 5.54
N VAL A 136 2.61 -5.99 5.32
CA VAL A 136 3.80 -5.87 6.19
C VAL A 136 3.37 -5.55 7.63
N ALA A 137 2.41 -4.66 7.82
CA ALA A 137 1.86 -4.34 9.14
C ALA A 137 1.20 -5.57 9.81
N ALA A 138 0.46 -6.37 9.04
CA ALA A 138 -0.15 -7.60 9.53
C ALA A 138 0.91 -8.67 9.92
N GLU A 139 1.98 -8.80 9.14
CA GLU A 139 3.10 -9.70 9.44
C GLU A 139 3.83 -9.30 10.73
N GLN A 140 4.05 -8.00 10.94
CA GLN A 140 4.62 -7.49 12.20
C GLN A 140 3.70 -7.76 13.38
N SER A 141 2.40 -7.56 13.22
CA SER A 141 1.41 -7.83 14.27
C SER A 141 1.34 -9.32 14.61
N LEU A 142 1.44 -10.21 13.61
CA LEU A 142 1.52 -11.65 13.83
C LEU A 142 2.78 -12.04 14.62
N ALA A 143 3.95 -11.49 14.25
CA ALA A 143 5.19 -11.77 14.96
C ALA A 143 5.12 -11.35 16.45
N MET A 144 4.51 -10.19 16.73
CA MET A 144 4.27 -9.74 18.10
C MET A 144 3.32 -10.66 18.85
N ALA A 145 2.23 -11.11 18.20
CA ALA A 145 1.26 -12.02 18.81
C ALA A 145 1.89 -13.38 19.14
N LEU A 146 2.71 -13.94 18.25
CA LEU A 146 3.44 -15.19 18.50
C LEU A 146 4.41 -15.06 19.68
N THR A 147 5.13 -13.94 19.78
CA THR A 147 6.03 -13.68 20.90
C THR A 147 5.26 -13.62 22.23
N ALA A 148 4.10 -12.95 22.24
CA ALA A 148 3.24 -12.89 23.42
C ALA A 148 2.64 -14.26 23.80
N GLU A 149 2.29 -15.08 22.80
CA GLU A 149 1.83 -16.46 22.99
C GLU A 149 2.93 -17.33 23.61
N ASP A 150 4.17 -17.24 23.11
CA ASP A 150 5.33 -17.96 23.66
C ASP A 150 5.63 -17.56 25.10
N GLU A 151 5.54 -16.27 25.43
CA GLU A 151 5.70 -15.78 26.81
C GLU A 151 4.59 -16.29 27.74
N ALA A 152 3.34 -16.33 27.27
CA ALA A 152 2.23 -16.87 28.03
C ALA A 152 2.38 -18.39 28.25
N ALA A 153 2.79 -19.13 27.21
CA ALA A 153 3.05 -20.56 27.29
C ALA A 153 4.14 -20.89 28.32
N LYS A 154 5.23 -20.10 28.38
CA LYS A 154 6.27 -20.25 29.40
C LYS A 154 5.73 -20.09 30.82
N LYS A 155 4.89 -19.09 31.07
CA LYS A 155 4.28 -18.87 32.39
C LYS A 155 3.37 -20.03 32.80
N VAL A 156 2.64 -20.61 31.84
CA VAL A 156 1.83 -21.81 32.07
C VAL A 156 2.71 -23.02 32.39
N ASP A 157 3.78 -23.24 31.63
CA ASP A 157 4.74 -24.33 31.87
C ASP A 157 5.41 -24.21 33.25
N GLU A 158 5.85 -23.01 33.62
CA GLU A 158 6.41 -22.72 34.95
C GLU A 158 5.40 -23.00 36.08
N ALA A 159 4.14 -22.58 35.91
CA ALA A 159 3.09 -22.84 36.89
C ALA A 159 2.77 -24.34 37.00
N LEU A 160 2.76 -25.07 35.89
CA LEU A 160 2.55 -26.52 35.88
C LEU A 160 3.67 -27.25 36.62
N ARG A 161 4.94 -26.95 36.32
CA ARG A 161 6.08 -27.54 37.02
C ARG A 161 6.04 -27.29 38.52
N ALA A 162 5.70 -26.07 38.93
CA ALA A 162 5.58 -25.74 40.35
C ALA A 162 4.49 -26.55 41.07
N ILE A 163 3.41 -26.96 40.37
CA ILE A 163 2.38 -27.84 40.93
C ILE A 163 2.90 -29.28 41.00
N GLU A 164 3.52 -29.76 39.91
CA GLU A 164 4.05 -31.13 39.79
C GLU A 164 5.17 -31.40 40.81
N GLU A 165 5.98 -30.41 41.16
CA GLU A 165 7.07 -30.53 42.13
C GLU A 165 6.60 -30.44 43.60
N ASN A 166 5.39 -29.91 43.85
CA ASN A 166 4.84 -29.69 45.19
C ASN A 166 3.69 -30.66 45.56
N CYS A 167 3.35 -31.60 44.67
CA CYS A 167 2.39 -32.69 44.92
C CYS A 167 3.12 -34.04 45.01
#